data_AF-A0A149PVW8-F1
#
_entry.id   AF-A0A149PVW8-F1
#
_cell.length_a   1.000
_cell.length_b   1.000
_cell.length_c   1.000
_cell.angle_alpha   90.00
_cell.angle_beta   90.00
_cell.angle_gamma   90.00
#
_symmetry.space_group_name_H-M   'P 1'
#
loop_
_entity.id
_entity.type
_entity.pdbx_description
1 polymer ?
#
loop_
_entity_poly.entity_id
_entity_poly.type
_entity_poly.pdbx_seq_one_letter_code
_entity_poly.pdbx_strand_id
1 'polypeptide(L)'
;MQRRNIRWLGYLSCALIGCAIAWGIYAMTRPVDEVVLTLGEPYEQVRKQSRSTLPAVEPGANWGGVIIRPARLRFVDSRFGFSAPKAKFMMVSYDEHGRVNGVTMSPQVETLPLDDTMAVLTDLQNQLRRGGWRLIRAADNPAITDTPAMREAIRSRADPISYWLADDKYQVILDVRRFIHENRPNDERYLITLRLSPPFIKDRPDE
;
A
#
# COMPACT_ATOMS: atom_id res chain seq x y z
N MET A 1 -38.67 17.91 45.90
CA MET A 1 -38.61 18.00 44.42
C MET A 1 -37.20 17.75 43.81
N GLN A 2 -36.14 17.44 44.59
CA GLN A 2 -34.75 17.31 44.10
C GLN A 2 -34.28 15.90 43.64
N ARG A 3 -34.97 14.82 44.04
CA ARG A 3 -34.52 13.42 43.82
C ARG A 3 -34.62 12.93 42.36
N ARG A 4 -35.40 13.60 41.52
CA ARG A 4 -35.65 13.21 40.12
C ARG A 4 -34.50 13.63 39.18
N ASN A 5 -33.87 14.76 39.45
CA ASN A 5 -32.79 15.30 38.61
C ASN A 5 -31.48 14.51 38.75
N ILE A 6 -31.17 14.01 39.96
CA ILE A 6 -29.95 13.21 40.22
C ILE A 6 -30.01 11.85 39.51
N ARG A 7 -31.16 11.19 39.48
CA ARG A 7 -31.33 9.91 38.77
C ARG A 7 -31.27 10.08 37.25
N TRP A 8 -31.85 11.17 36.74
CA TRP A 8 -31.81 11.50 35.31
C TRP A 8 -30.38 11.81 34.83
N LEU A 9 -29.61 12.56 35.62
CA LEU A 9 -28.18 12.79 35.37
C LEU A 9 -27.37 11.48 35.38
N GLY A 10 -27.67 10.55 36.30
CA GLY A 10 -27.04 9.22 36.33
C GLY A 10 -27.32 8.39 35.07
N TYR A 11 -28.57 8.38 34.58
CA TYR A 11 -28.93 7.67 33.36
C TYR A 11 -28.27 8.29 32.10
N LEU A 12 -28.18 9.62 32.04
CA LEU A 12 -27.46 10.30 30.96
C LEU A 12 -25.97 9.95 30.95
N SER A 13 -25.32 9.92 32.11
CA SER A 13 -23.92 9.51 32.23
C SER A 13 -23.70 8.05 31.80
N CYS A 14 -24.58 7.12 32.22
CA CYS A 14 -24.51 5.73 31.77
C CYS A 14 -24.72 5.59 30.26
N ALA A 15 -25.66 6.35 29.67
CA ALA A 15 -25.89 6.35 28.23
C ALA A 15 -24.68 6.88 27.45
N LEU A 16 -24.05 7.97 27.90
CA LEU A 16 -22.85 8.52 27.27
C LEU A 16 -21.67 7.56 27.32
N ILE A 17 -21.44 6.90 28.46
CA ILE A 17 -20.40 5.88 28.61
C ILE A 17 -20.69 4.68 27.70
N GLY A 18 -21.94 4.22 27.66
CA GLY A 18 -22.37 3.14 26.77
C GLY A 18 -22.12 3.48 25.29
N CYS A 19 -22.47 4.69 24.86
CA CYS A 19 -22.20 5.19 23.50
C CYS A 19 -20.69 5.27 23.21
N ALA A 20 -19.88 5.74 24.15
CA ALA A 20 -18.42 5.83 23.99
C ALA A 20 -17.78 4.43 23.85
N ILE A 21 -18.22 3.46 24.65
CA ILE A 21 -17.75 2.07 24.56
C ILE A 21 -18.18 1.45 23.22
N ALA A 22 -19.44 1.61 22.83
CA ALA A 22 -19.93 1.10 21.55
C ALA A 22 -19.18 1.73 20.36
N TRP A 23 -18.90 3.04 20.42
CA TRP A 23 -18.08 3.73 19.43
C TRP A 23 -16.63 3.22 19.40
N GLY A 24 -16.03 2.98 20.57
CA GLY A 24 -14.68 2.42 20.68
C GLY A 24 -14.58 1.03 20.07
N ILE A 25 -15.52 0.14 20.39
CA ILE A 25 -15.61 -1.21 19.79
C ILE A 25 -15.83 -1.10 18.28
N TYR A 26 -16.75 -0.25 17.85
CA TYR A 26 -17.00 -0.03 16.43
C TYR A 26 -15.75 0.45 15.70
N ALA A 27 -15.01 1.41 16.26
CA ALA A 27 -13.76 1.92 15.72
C ALA A 27 -12.68 0.83 15.63
N MET A 28 -12.58 -0.04 16.64
CA MET A 28 -11.56 -1.09 16.72
C MET A 28 -11.86 -2.29 15.80
N THR A 29 -13.15 -2.57 15.58
CA THR A 29 -13.63 -3.63 14.69
C THR A 29 -13.78 -3.20 13.24
N ARG A 30 -13.53 -1.92 12.91
CA ARG A 30 -13.65 -1.44 11.52
C ARG A 30 -12.66 -2.21 10.63
N PRO A 31 -13.14 -2.86 9.56
CA PRO A 31 -12.29 -3.53 8.60
C PRO A 31 -11.32 -2.54 7.96
N VAL A 32 -10.11 -3.03 7.69
CA VAL A 32 -9.10 -2.31 6.93
C VAL A 32 -9.67 -1.92 5.57
N ASP A 33 -9.39 -0.69 5.14
CA ASP A 33 -9.83 -0.24 3.82
C ASP A 33 -9.17 -1.08 2.73
N GLU A 34 -9.89 -1.31 1.64
CA GLU A 34 -9.43 -2.14 0.55
C GLU A 34 -9.64 -1.41 -0.76
N VAL A 35 -8.56 -1.31 -1.54
CA VAL A 35 -8.60 -0.82 -2.91
C VAL A 35 -8.52 -2.01 -3.84
N VAL A 36 -9.57 -2.20 -4.62
CA VAL A 36 -9.70 -3.28 -5.59
C VAL A 36 -9.68 -2.66 -6.97
N LEU A 37 -8.65 -2.97 -7.76
CA LEU A 37 -8.54 -2.41 -9.10
C LEU A 37 -7.78 -3.27 -10.11
N THR A 38 -7.96 -2.94 -11.38
CA THR A 38 -7.10 -3.24 -12.52
C THR A 38 -6.75 -1.93 -13.21
N LEU A 39 -5.56 -1.81 -13.80
CA LEU A 39 -5.18 -0.60 -14.52
C LEU A 39 -6.05 -0.43 -15.78
N GLY A 40 -6.38 0.82 -16.09
CA GLY A 40 -7.20 1.22 -17.24
C GLY A 40 -8.70 1.27 -16.97
N GLU A 41 -9.20 0.84 -15.81
CA GLU A 41 -10.60 1.01 -15.45
C GLU A 41 -10.91 2.45 -14.99
N PRO A 42 -12.17 2.91 -15.02
CA PRO A 42 -12.54 4.24 -14.55
C PRO A 42 -12.24 4.41 -13.05
N TYR A 43 -11.56 5.49 -12.68
CA TYR A 43 -11.21 5.80 -11.30
C TYR A 43 -12.46 5.91 -10.39
N GLU A 44 -13.56 6.49 -10.89
CA GLU A 44 -14.81 6.56 -10.13
C GLU A 44 -15.46 5.18 -9.93
N GLN A 45 -15.22 4.23 -10.83
CA GLN A 45 -15.63 2.84 -10.61
C GLN A 45 -14.79 2.21 -9.49
N VAL A 46 -13.46 2.39 -9.52
CA VAL A 46 -12.57 1.96 -8.43
C VAL A 46 -13.02 2.55 -7.11
N ARG A 47 -13.33 3.85 -7.06
CA ARG A 47 -13.78 4.55 -5.86
C ARG A 47 -15.07 3.95 -5.28
N LYS A 48 -16.02 3.55 -6.13
CA LYS A 48 -17.31 2.97 -5.72
C LYS A 48 -17.19 1.51 -5.28
N GLN A 49 -16.40 0.70 -5.99
CA GLN A 49 -16.24 -0.73 -5.68
C GLN A 49 -15.27 -0.97 -4.53
N SER A 50 -14.30 -0.08 -4.35
CA SER A 50 -13.32 -0.14 -3.27
C SER A 50 -13.94 0.37 -1.98
N ARG A 51 -13.80 -0.40 -0.90
CA ARG A 51 -14.15 0.06 0.43
C ARG A 51 -13.00 0.91 0.98
N SER A 52 -12.86 2.12 0.47
CA SER A 52 -11.72 3.01 0.76
C SER A 52 -12.14 4.47 0.90
N THR A 53 -11.20 5.33 1.28
CA THR A 53 -11.37 6.80 1.32
C THR A 53 -10.79 7.49 0.09
N LEU A 54 -10.83 6.84 -1.08
CA LEU A 54 -10.39 7.49 -2.31
C LEU A 54 -11.21 8.78 -2.54
N PRO A 55 -10.56 9.94 -2.76
CA PRO A 55 -11.27 11.17 -3.09
C PRO A 55 -11.93 11.05 -4.46
N ALA A 56 -12.86 11.96 -4.77
CA ALA A 56 -13.44 12.05 -6.12
C ALA A 56 -12.37 12.42 -7.15
N VAL A 57 -12.65 12.13 -8.43
CA VAL A 57 -11.79 12.52 -9.55
C VAL A 57 -11.74 14.04 -9.70
N GLU A 58 -10.56 14.57 -10.03
CA GLU A 58 -10.38 15.95 -10.49
C GLU A 58 -10.63 15.99 -12.02
N PRO A 59 -11.64 16.72 -12.51
CA PRO A 59 -12.02 16.68 -13.91
C PRO A 59 -10.91 17.16 -14.87
N GLY A 60 -10.60 16.36 -15.90
CA GLY A 60 -9.66 16.75 -16.95
C GLY A 60 -8.20 16.85 -16.52
N ALA A 61 -7.83 16.30 -15.36
CA ALA A 61 -6.49 16.39 -14.81
C ALA A 61 -5.78 15.02 -14.79
N ASN A 62 -4.50 15.02 -15.14
CA ASN A 62 -3.58 13.92 -14.82
C ASN A 62 -3.20 14.04 -13.34
N TRP A 63 -3.85 13.26 -12.47
CA TRP A 63 -3.77 13.46 -11.02
C TRP A 63 -3.77 12.13 -10.24
N GLY A 64 -3.91 12.19 -8.93
CA GLY A 64 -4.03 11.00 -8.09
C GLY A 64 -4.77 11.24 -6.78
N GLY A 65 -5.48 10.21 -6.32
CA GLY A 65 -6.15 10.19 -5.04
C GLY A 65 -5.29 9.53 -3.97
N VAL A 66 -4.90 10.29 -2.95
CA VAL A 66 -4.21 9.75 -1.76
C VAL A 66 -5.25 9.25 -0.76
N ILE A 67 -5.06 8.03 -0.27
CA ILE A 67 -5.95 7.42 0.72
C ILE A 67 -5.55 7.92 2.11
N ILE A 68 -6.52 8.46 2.86
CA ILE A 68 -6.29 9.04 4.18
C ILE A 68 -6.32 8.01 5.33
N ARG A 69 -6.81 6.80 5.07
CA ARG A 69 -6.81 5.68 6.02
C ARG A 69 -5.95 4.53 5.52
N PRO A 70 -5.33 3.74 6.42
CA PRO A 70 -4.53 2.61 5.98
C PRO A 70 -5.37 1.60 5.18
N ALA A 71 -4.88 1.25 3.99
CA ALA A 71 -5.59 0.40 3.05
C ALA A 71 -4.68 -0.67 2.45
N ARG A 72 -5.25 -1.81 2.08
CA ARG A 72 -4.56 -2.85 1.30
C ARG A 72 -4.94 -2.78 -0.17
N LEU A 73 -3.99 -3.10 -1.04
CA LEU A 73 -4.23 -3.19 -2.48
C LEU A 73 -4.59 -4.64 -2.84
N ARG A 74 -5.64 -4.79 -3.64
CA ARG A 74 -5.93 -6.01 -4.39
C ARG A 74 -5.94 -5.67 -5.88
N PHE A 75 -4.86 -6.04 -6.56
CA PHE A 75 -4.79 -5.96 -8.00
C PHE A 75 -5.47 -7.21 -8.58
N VAL A 76 -6.59 -7.05 -9.28
CA VAL A 76 -7.51 -8.15 -9.63
C VAL A 76 -7.49 -8.55 -11.11
N ASP A 77 -6.34 -8.44 -11.76
CA ASP A 77 -6.16 -9.04 -13.08
C ASP A 77 -6.27 -10.59 -13.01
N SER A 78 -6.95 -11.18 -13.99
CA SER A 78 -7.21 -12.63 -14.06
C SER A 78 -5.97 -13.53 -14.04
N ARG A 79 -4.83 -13.02 -14.51
CA ARG A 79 -3.55 -13.76 -14.59
C ARG A 79 -2.49 -13.12 -13.68
N PHE A 80 -2.40 -11.80 -13.71
CA PHE A 80 -1.33 -11.02 -13.07
C PHE A 80 -1.70 -10.48 -11.69
N GLY A 81 -2.87 -10.82 -11.16
CA GLY A 81 -3.35 -10.32 -9.88
C GLY A 81 -2.40 -10.63 -8.71
N PHE A 82 -2.31 -9.70 -7.77
CA PHE A 82 -1.58 -9.84 -6.51
C PHE A 82 -2.22 -8.97 -5.43
N SER A 83 -1.86 -9.20 -4.17
CA SER A 83 -2.32 -8.40 -3.05
C SER A 83 -1.13 -7.89 -2.24
N ALA A 84 -1.18 -6.61 -1.87
CA ALA A 84 -0.18 -6.01 -0.99
C ALA A 84 -0.75 -5.87 0.44
N PRO A 85 0.09 -5.96 1.48
CA PRO A 85 -0.33 -5.73 2.85
C PRO A 85 -0.81 -4.30 3.06
N LYS A 86 -1.40 -4.06 4.24
CA LYS A 86 -1.94 -2.75 4.62
C LYS A 86 -0.85 -1.68 4.59
N ALA A 87 -1.14 -0.59 3.88
CA ALA A 87 -0.27 0.56 3.73
C ALA A 87 -0.86 1.78 4.40
N LYS A 88 -0.04 2.54 5.14
CA LYS A 88 -0.44 3.88 5.60
C LYS A 88 -0.45 4.89 4.45
N PHE A 89 0.47 4.74 3.50
CA PHE A 89 0.56 5.56 2.30
C PHE A 89 0.16 4.75 1.08
N MET A 90 -0.88 5.21 0.38
CA MET A 90 -1.29 4.70 -0.92
C MET A 90 -1.88 5.85 -1.73
N MET A 91 -1.48 5.92 -3.00
CA MET A 91 -2.01 6.83 -4.01
C MET A 91 -2.42 6.02 -5.23
N VAL A 92 -3.61 6.29 -5.73
CA VAL A 92 -4.10 5.77 -7.01
C VAL A 92 -4.11 6.91 -8.01
N SER A 93 -3.31 6.79 -9.07
CA SER A 93 -3.16 7.78 -10.12
C SER A 93 -4.10 7.49 -11.29
N TYR A 94 -4.52 8.55 -11.98
CA TYR A 94 -5.36 8.47 -13.17
C TYR A 94 -4.93 9.48 -14.23
N ASP A 95 -5.30 9.20 -15.48
CA ASP A 95 -5.09 10.09 -16.62
C ASP A 95 -6.18 11.18 -16.71
N GLU A 96 -6.03 12.11 -17.66
CA GLU A 96 -6.98 13.20 -17.94
C GLU A 96 -8.40 12.71 -18.31
N HIS A 97 -8.56 11.44 -18.66
CA HIS A 97 -9.85 10.80 -18.92
C HIS A 97 -10.41 10.07 -17.69
N GLY A 98 -9.75 10.20 -16.53
CA GLY A 98 -10.14 9.57 -15.28
C GLY A 98 -9.95 8.05 -15.29
N ARG A 99 -9.04 7.51 -16.12
CA ARG A 99 -8.70 6.08 -16.10
C ARG A 99 -7.51 5.83 -15.20
N VAL A 100 -7.59 4.79 -14.37
CA VAL A 100 -6.49 4.45 -13.46
C VAL A 100 -5.24 4.09 -14.26
N ASN A 101 -4.15 4.79 -14.02
CA ASN A 101 -2.87 4.58 -14.70
C ASN A 101 -1.73 4.24 -13.73
N GLY A 102 -2.00 4.16 -12.43
CA GLY A 102 -1.01 3.64 -11.51
C GLY A 102 -1.44 3.57 -10.06
N VAL A 103 -0.64 2.85 -9.29
CA VAL A 103 -0.68 2.82 -7.83
C VAL A 103 0.73 3.03 -7.31
N THR A 104 0.89 3.93 -6.34
CA THR A 104 2.13 4.05 -5.56
C THR A 104 1.78 3.87 -4.09
N MET A 105 2.45 2.96 -3.40
CA MET A 105 2.18 2.68 -1.99
C MET A 105 3.43 2.25 -1.24
N SER A 106 3.38 2.36 0.08
CA SER A 106 4.33 1.68 0.96
C SER A 106 3.61 0.53 1.65
N PRO A 107 3.87 -0.75 1.31
CA PRO A 107 3.15 -1.93 1.80
C PRO A 107 3.44 -2.24 3.28
N GLN A 108 3.17 -1.24 4.14
CA GLN A 108 3.43 -1.21 5.56
C GLN A 108 2.72 0.01 6.18
N VAL A 109 2.37 -0.09 7.45
CA VAL A 109 1.72 1.02 8.19
C VAL A 109 2.76 1.93 8.85
N GLU A 110 3.85 1.32 9.28
CA GLU A 110 4.99 1.94 9.93
C GLU A 110 6.26 1.46 9.22
N THR A 111 7.37 2.11 9.52
CA THR A 111 8.67 1.63 9.04
C THR A 111 9.00 0.31 9.75
N LEU A 112 9.52 -0.66 9.01
CA LEU A 112 9.62 -2.06 9.46
C LEU A 112 11.02 -2.40 9.95
N PRO A 113 11.19 -3.34 10.91
CA PRO A 113 12.46 -4.04 11.08
C PRO A 113 12.87 -4.76 9.79
N LEU A 114 14.16 -5.10 9.66
CA LEU A 114 14.67 -5.76 8.45
C LEU A 114 13.98 -7.10 8.17
N ASP A 115 13.70 -7.89 9.20
CA ASP A 115 13.10 -9.22 9.04
C ASP A 115 11.69 -9.14 8.44
N ASP A 116 10.83 -8.26 8.99
CA ASP A 116 9.49 -8.02 8.45
C ASP A 116 9.54 -7.42 7.05
N THR A 117 10.54 -6.57 6.78
CA THR A 117 10.77 -5.99 5.46
C THR A 117 11.08 -7.08 4.43
N MET A 118 11.99 -8.00 4.76
CA MET A 118 12.34 -9.12 3.89
C MET A 118 11.16 -10.07 3.68
N ALA A 119 10.32 -10.28 4.70
CA ALA A 119 9.10 -11.08 4.58
C ALA A 119 8.12 -10.47 3.57
N VAL A 120 7.84 -9.17 3.66
CA VAL A 120 6.93 -8.47 2.72
C VAL A 120 7.50 -8.49 1.29
N LEU A 121 8.78 -8.16 1.11
CA LEU A 121 9.41 -8.15 -0.21
C LEU A 121 9.42 -9.54 -0.86
N THR A 122 9.73 -10.58 -0.08
CA THR A 122 9.78 -11.95 -0.57
C THR A 122 8.38 -12.45 -0.94
N ASP A 123 7.38 -12.18 -0.12
CA ASP A 123 5.98 -12.55 -0.41
C ASP A 123 5.47 -11.86 -1.68
N LEU A 124 5.66 -10.54 -1.82
CA LEU A 124 5.28 -9.79 -3.01
C LEU A 124 5.94 -10.37 -4.27
N GLN A 125 7.26 -10.56 -4.27
CA GLN A 125 7.97 -11.13 -5.42
C GLN A 125 7.52 -12.57 -5.72
N ASN A 126 7.17 -13.37 -4.71
CA ASN A 126 6.62 -14.71 -4.91
C ASN A 126 5.22 -14.68 -5.51
N GLN A 127 4.36 -13.75 -5.12
CA GLN A 127 3.07 -13.51 -5.78
C GLN A 127 3.28 -13.12 -7.25
N LEU A 128 4.19 -12.19 -7.53
CA LEU A 128 4.53 -11.76 -8.89
C LEU A 128 5.01 -12.95 -9.75
N ARG A 129 5.97 -13.75 -9.27
CA ARG A 129 6.42 -14.95 -9.98
C ARG A 129 5.27 -15.93 -10.27
N ARG A 130 4.39 -16.19 -9.28
CA ARG A 130 3.23 -17.07 -9.46
C ARG A 130 2.21 -16.51 -10.46
N GLY A 131 2.03 -15.19 -10.51
CA GLY A 131 1.18 -14.51 -11.48
C GLY A 131 1.77 -14.41 -12.89
N GLY A 132 2.95 -14.99 -13.13
CA GLY A 132 3.62 -14.97 -14.45
C GLY A 132 4.34 -13.66 -14.76
N TRP A 133 4.61 -12.81 -13.75
CA TRP A 133 5.45 -11.64 -13.93
C TRP A 133 6.90 -12.05 -14.10
N ARG A 134 7.61 -11.36 -14.99
CA ARG A 134 9.02 -11.59 -15.31
C ARG A 134 9.89 -10.49 -14.73
N LEU A 135 10.97 -10.85 -14.06
CA LEU A 135 12.01 -9.90 -13.66
C LEU A 135 12.71 -9.37 -14.93
N ILE A 136 12.86 -8.04 -15.02
CA ILE A 136 13.61 -7.35 -16.08
C ILE A 136 14.81 -6.62 -15.49
N ARG A 137 15.80 -6.31 -16.32
CA ARG A 137 17.05 -5.66 -15.87
C ARG A 137 17.75 -6.43 -14.74
N ALA A 138 17.65 -7.75 -14.75
CA ALA A 138 18.12 -8.59 -13.64
C ALA A 138 19.64 -8.50 -13.39
N ALA A 139 20.43 -8.11 -14.40
CA ALA A 139 21.87 -7.90 -14.27
C ALA A 139 22.20 -6.72 -13.34
N ASP A 140 21.53 -5.59 -13.53
CA ASP A 140 21.72 -4.38 -12.71
C ASP A 140 20.88 -4.39 -11.44
N ASN A 141 19.66 -4.94 -11.55
CA ASN A 141 18.57 -4.80 -10.61
C ASN A 141 17.96 -6.19 -10.33
N PRO A 142 18.73 -7.08 -9.68
CA PRO A 142 18.28 -8.43 -9.39
C PRO A 142 17.08 -8.43 -8.43
N ALA A 143 16.40 -9.56 -8.34
CA ALA A 143 15.36 -9.77 -7.33
C ALA A 143 15.92 -9.56 -5.92
N ILE A 144 15.12 -8.97 -5.04
CA ILE A 144 15.50 -8.70 -3.65
C ILE A 144 15.29 -9.98 -2.83
N THR A 145 16.31 -10.84 -2.78
CA THR A 145 16.25 -12.15 -2.10
C THR A 145 16.70 -12.06 -0.64
N ASP A 146 16.09 -12.85 0.26
CA ASP A 146 16.48 -12.88 1.67
C ASP A 146 17.77 -13.66 1.93
N THR A 147 18.90 -13.04 1.59
CA THR A 147 20.25 -13.55 1.85
C THR A 147 21.01 -12.61 2.78
N PRO A 148 22.04 -13.11 3.50
CA PRO A 148 22.89 -12.24 4.32
C PRO A 148 23.51 -11.08 3.54
N ALA A 149 23.94 -11.31 2.30
CA ALA A 149 24.53 -10.28 1.44
C ALA A 149 23.52 -9.19 1.07
N MET A 150 22.29 -9.56 0.70
CA MET A 150 21.22 -8.59 0.40
C MET A 150 20.84 -7.79 1.64
N ARG A 151 20.68 -8.44 2.80
CA ARG A 151 20.40 -7.78 4.08
C ARG A 151 21.48 -6.75 4.42
N GLU A 152 22.75 -7.08 4.20
CA GLU A 152 23.86 -6.17 4.44
C GLU A 152 23.89 -4.99 3.45
N ALA A 153 23.59 -5.24 2.17
CA ALA A 153 23.44 -4.18 1.18
C ALA A 153 22.34 -3.18 1.55
N ILE A 154 21.18 -3.69 2.01
CA ILE A 154 20.06 -2.88 2.51
C ILE A 154 20.49 -2.05 3.74
N ARG A 155 21.17 -2.65 4.71
CA ARG A 155 21.72 -1.94 5.89
C ARG A 155 22.69 -0.82 5.51
N SER A 156 23.51 -1.09 4.49
CA SER A 156 24.50 -0.19 3.92
C SER A 156 23.90 0.85 2.96
N ARG A 157 22.55 0.93 2.88
CA ARG A 157 21.81 1.92 2.05
C ARG A 157 22.13 1.82 0.56
N ALA A 158 22.33 0.60 0.07
CA ALA A 158 22.40 0.34 -1.37
C ALA A 158 21.05 0.53 -2.08
N ASP A 159 19.97 0.69 -1.30
CA ASP A 159 18.58 0.87 -1.72
C ASP A 159 18.16 -0.03 -2.91
N PRO A 160 18.21 -1.38 -2.75
CA PRO A 160 17.90 -2.31 -3.82
C PRO A 160 16.53 -2.07 -4.44
N ILE A 161 16.49 -2.18 -5.77
CA ILE A 161 15.31 -2.04 -6.59
C ILE A 161 15.19 -3.25 -7.52
N SER A 162 13.96 -3.70 -7.77
CA SER A 162 13.67 -4.75 -8.74
C SER A 162 12.51 -4.36 -9.63
N TYR A 163 12.59 -4.75 -10.89
CA TYR A 163 11.63 -4.39 -11.93
C TYR A 163 10.95 -5.63 -12.47
N TRP A 164 9.63 -5.62 -12.49
CA TRP A 164 8.80 -6.76 -12.86
C TRP A 164 7.85 -6.35 -13.96
N LEU A 165 7.71 -7.22 -14.95
CA LEU A 165 6.91 -6.97 -16.14
C LEU A 165 5.87 -8.10 -16.31
N ALA A 166 4.61 -7.73 -16.45
CA ALA A 166 3.51 -8.62 -16.82
C ALA A 166 3.21 -8.42 -18.31
N ASP A 167 3.86 -9.24 -19.15
CA ASP A 167 3.83 -9.13 -20.60
C ASP A 167 4.07 -7.67 -21.07
N ASP A 168 3.23 -7.12 -21.93
CA ASP A 168 3.27 -5.71 -22.35
C ASP A 168 2.23 -4.85 -21.60
N LYS A 169 1.58 -5.40 -20.57
CA LYS A 169 0.43 -4.80 -19.91
C LYS A 169 0.76 -3.95 -18.71
N TYR A 170 1.60 -4.47 -17.81
CA TYR A 170 1.84 -3.85 -16.51
C TYR A 170 3.29 -3.98 -16.07
N GLN A 171 3.72 -3.04 -15.24
CA GLN A 171 5.03 -3.02 -14.61
C GLN A 171 4.87 -2.79 -13.10
N VAL A 172 5.63 -3.58 -12.32
CA VAL A 172 5.79 -3.39 -10.89
C VAL A 172 7.24 -3.03 -10.59
N ILE A 173 7.43 -2.00 -9.78
CA ILE A 173 8.70 -1.61 -9.20
C ILE A 173 8.61 -1.86 -7.71
N LEU A 174 9.57 -2.60 -7.17
CA LEU A 174 9.76 -2.77 -5.74
C LEU A 174 11.11 -2.18 -5.37
N ASP A 175 11.11 -1.19 -4.49
CA ASP A 175 12.31 -0.66 -3.85
C ASP A 175 12.23 -0.79 -2.33
N VAL A 176 13.39 -0.90 -1.70
CA VAL A 176 13.53 -0.88 -0.26
C VAL A 176 14.68 0.04 0.12
N ARG A 177 14.46 0.89 1.11
CA ARG A 177 15.48 1.79 1.65
C ARG A 177 15.53 1.75 3.15
N ARG A 178 16.70 2.02 3.71
CA ARG A 178 16.85 2.26 5.14
C ARG A 178 16.25 3.61 5.50
N PHE A 179 15.31 3.62 6.44
CA PHE A 179 14.62 4.80 6.91
C PHE A 179 15.21 5.26 8.24
N ILE A 180 15.63 6.52 8.32
CA ILE A 180 16.21 7.12 9.52
C ILE A 180 15.26 8.18 10.03
N HIS A 181 14.68 7.95 11.20
CA HIS A 181 13.88 8.96 11.89
C HIS A 181 14.81 9.98 12.56
N GLU A 182 14.58 11.27 12.33
CA GLU A 182 15.32 12.36 12.99
C GLU A 182 15.33 12.23 14.52
N ASN A 183 14.18 11.85 15.10
CA ASN A 183 14.00 11.71 16.54
C ASN A 183 14.44 10.34 17.10
N ARG A 184 14.73 9.36 16.23
CA ARG A 184 15.10 7.99 16.58
C ARG A 184 16.17 7.46 15.61
N PRO A 185 17.36 8.09 15.54
CA PRO A 185 18.35 7.77 14.51
C PRO A 185 18.96 6.37 14.66
N ASN A 186 18.90 5.80 15.86
CA ASN A 186 19.40 4.45 16.15
C ASN A 186 18.37 3.34 15.90
N ASP A 187 17.12 3.71 15.58
CA ASP A 187 16.07 2.73 15.28
C ASP A 187 16.24 2.25 13.83
N GLU A 188 16.77 1.03 13.67
CA GLU A 188 16.98 0.44 12.34
C GLU A 188 15.64 0.06 11.72
N ARG A 189 15.14 0.94 10.85
CA ARG A 189 13.87 0.77 10.17
C ARG A 189 14.01 0.88 8.66
N TYR A 190 13.06 0.30 7.95
CA TYR A 190 13.06 0.23 6.50
C TYR A 190 11.70 0.62 5.93
N LEU A 191 11.74 1.17 4.72
CA LEU A 191 10.58 1.54 3.94
C LEU A 191 10.63 0.83 2.60
N ILE A 192 9.57 0.12 2.28
CA ILE A 192 9.31 -0.45 0.97
C ILE A 192 8.45 0.55 0.19
N THR A 193 8.75 0.69 -1.10
CA THR A 193 7.84 1.32 -2.06
C THR A 193 7.46 0.29 -3.11
N LEU A 194 6.17 0.22 -3.41
CA LEU A 194 5.61 -0.51 -4.52
C LEU A 194 5.00 0.50 -5.49
N ARG A 195 5.41 0.44 -6.76
CA ARG A 195 4.75 1.16 -7.85
C ARG A 195 4.21 0.17 -8.86
N LEU A 196 2.94 0.33 -9.23
CA LEU A 196 2.28 -0.41 -10.29
C LEU A 196 1.84 0.59 -11.37
N SER A 197 2.14 0.33 -12.63
CA SER A 197 1.80 1.21 -13.75
C SER A 197 1.76 0.43 -15.08
N PRO A 198 1.33 1.04 -16.20
CA PRO A 198 1.71 0.58 -17.52
C PRO A 198 3.25 0.50 -17.65
N PRO A 199 3.79 -0.34 -18.57
CA PRO A 199 5.23 -0.45 -18.76
C PRO A 199 5.84 0.84 -19.31
N PHE A 200 6.91 1.30 -18.67
CA PHE A 200 7.73 2.42 -19.17
C PHE A 200 9.23 2.09 -19.17
N ILE A 201 9.68 1.17 -18.31
CA ILE A 201 11.04 0.61 -18.36
C ILE A 201 11.03 -0.62 -19.27
N LYS A 202 11.91 -0.60 -20.27
CA LYS A 202 12.12 -1.71 -21.19
C LYS A 202 13.22 -2.63 -20.64
N ASP A 203 13.08 -3.91 -20.93
CA ASP A 203 14.16 -4.86 -20.77
C ASP A 203 15.10 -4.68 -21.97
N ARG A 204 16.29 -4.10 -21.73
CA ARG A 204 17.32 -3.93 -22.76
C ARG A 204 18.44 -4.91 -22.43
N PRO A 205 18.54 -6.05 -23.12
CA PRO A 205 19.66 -6.97 -22.93
C PRO A 205 20.96 -6.48 -23.58
N ASP A 206 20.92 -5.38 -24.36
CA ASP A 206 22.00 -4.96 -25.27
C ASP A 206 22.61 -3.57 -24.93
N GLU A 207 22.29 -2.99 -23.77
CA GLU A 207 23.00 -1.84 -23.16
C GLU A 207 23.73 -2.33 -21.90
#